data_AF-A0A218PXG4-F1
#
_entry.id   AF-A0A218PXG4-F1
#
_cell.length_a   1.000
_cell.length_b   1.000
_cell.length_c   1.000
_cell.angle_alpha   90.00
_cell.angle_beta   90.00
_cell.angle_gamma   90.00
#
_symmetry.space_group_name_H-M   'P 1'
#
loop_
_entity.id
_entity.type
_entity.pdbx_description
1 polymer ?
#
loop_
_entity_poly.entity_id
_entity_poly.type
_entity_poly.pdbx_seq_one_letter_code
_entity_poly.pdbx_strand_id
1 'polypeptide(L)'
;MAKKLKNQINQPVSQDWHSRKEPTAKERNLTANPGDVIEESKSLEEKAKQVAVDAPDITGDHITVPTYFVVEYPDGTKKALHHVRDAEEISDVIRQARVDENGNRLWW
;
A
#
# COMPACT_ATOMS: atom_id res chain seq x y z
N MET A 1 -19.11 10.68 -19.00
CA MET A 1 -17.89 11.46 -18.72
C MET A 1 -17.31 11.01 -17.38
N ALA A 2 -16.19 10.30 -17.39
CA ALA A 2 -15.58 9.76 -16.17
C ALA A 2 -15.04 10.91 -15.30
N LYS A 3 -15.58 11.08 -14.09
CA LYS A 3 -15.01 11.99 -13.08
C LYS A 3 -13.58 11.53 -12.80
N LYS A 4 -12.60 12.31 -13.26
CA LYS A 4 -11.18 12.16 -12.95
C LYS A 4 -11.04 12.14 -11.42
N LEU A 5 -10.66 10.99 -10.84
CA LEU A 5 -10.34 10.82 -9.42
C LEU A 5 -9.13 11.71 -9.09
N LYS A 6 -9.36 12.98 -8.74
CA LYS A 6 -8.31 13.99 -8.52
C LYS A 6 -7.43 13.73 -7.28
N ASN A 7 -7.75 12.74 -6.44
CA ASN A 7 -7.00 12.38 -5.24
C ASN A 7 -6.57 10.89 -5.24
N GLN A 8 -6.09 10.37 -6.38
CA GLN A 8 -5.47 9.04 -6.39
C GLN A 8 -4.10 9.11 -5.70
N ILE A 9 -4.00 8.43 -4.56
CA ILE A 9 -2.74 8.24 -3.86
C ILE A 9 -2.05 7.06 -4.53
N ASN A 10 -0.98 7.34 -5.28
CA ASN A 10 -0.23 6.32 -5.99
C ASN A 10 0.61 5.53 -5.00
N GLN A 11 0.21 4.29 -4.72
CA GLN A 11 0.98 3.38 -3.88
C GLN A 11 2.10 2.73 -4.70
N PRO A 12 3.28 2.46 -4.10
CA PRO A 12 4.37 1.79 -4.77
C PRO A 12 3.98 0.32 -4.99
N VAL A 13 3.66 -0.01 -6.24
CA VAL A 13 3.50 -1.38 -6.74
C VAL A 13 4.70 -1.71 -7.63
N SER A 14 4.92 -2.99 -7.91
CA SER A 14 6.05 -3.42 -8.75
C SER A 14 6.09 -2.63 -10.07
N GLN A 15 7.22 -1.99 -10.32
CA GLN A 15 7.50 -1.24 -11.55
C GLN A 15 8.50 -2.00 -12.41
N ASP A 16 8.45 -1.70 -13.71
CA ASP A 16 9.43 -2.15 -14.69
C ASP A 16 10.85 -1.85 -14.19
N TRP A 17 11.72 -2.86 -14.27
CA TRP A 17 13.11 -2.85 -13.80
C TRP A 17 13.89 -1.66 -14.36
N HIS A 18 13.62 -1.27 -15.60
CA HIS A 18 14.31 -0.17 -16.28
C HIS A 18 14.01 1.23 -15.73
N SER A 19 12.93 1.41 -14.97
CA SER A 19 12.50 2.73 -14.47
C SER A 19 12.96 3.00 -13.02
N ARG A 20 13.69 2.07 -12.42
CA ARG A 20 14.02 2.09 -10.99
C ARG A 20 15.18 3.03 -10.67
N LYS A 21 15.08 3.69 -9.52
CA LYS A 21 16.19 4.40 -8.90
C LYS A 21 16.94 3.44 -7.99
N GLU A 22 18.26 3.46 -8.06
CA GLU A 22 19.07 2.64 -7.15
C GLU A 22 18.89 3.07 -5.69
N PRO A 23 18.80 2.12 -4.74
CA PRO A 23 18.71 2.45 -3.33
C PRO A 23 20.00 3.09 -2.82
N THR A 24 19.84 4.09 -1.96
CA THR A 24 20.92 4.85 -1.36
C THR A 24 21.69 4.02 -0.33
N ALA A 25 22.93 4.43 -0.01
CA ALA A 25 23.76 3.74 0.98
C ALA A 25 23.14 3.68 2.39
N LYS A 26 22.19 4.57 2.72
CA LYS A 26 21.45 4.53 4.00
C LYS A 26 20.36 3.47 3.99
N GLU A 27 19.68 3.27 2.87
CA GLU A 27 18.65 2.24 2.70
C GLU A 27 19.25 0.83 2.65
N ARG A 28 20.50 0.70 2.16
CA ARG A 28 21.24 -0.58 2.16
C ARG A 28 21.76 -1.00 3.54
N ASN A 29 21.87 -0.08 4.50
CA ASN A 29 22.49 -0.31 5.81
C ASN A 29 21.48 -0.16 6.96
N LEU A 30 20.28 -0.72 6.82
CA LEU A 30 19.26 -0.70 7.87
C LEU A 30 19.40 -1.94 8.77
N THR A 31 19.35 -1.75 10.09
CA THR A 31 19.37 -2.84 11.09
C THR A 31 18.02 -3.56 11.21
N ALA A 32 16.94 -2.91 10.76
CA ALA A 32 15.59 -3.44 10.73
C ALA A 32 15.00 -3.27 9.33
N ASN A 33 14.04 -4.12 8.97
CA ASN A 33 13.37 -3.97 7.68
C ASN A 33 12.59 -2.65 7.66
N PRO A 34 12.62 -1.89 6.55
CA PRO A 34 11.92 -0.61 6.44
C PRO A 34 10.39 -0.74 6.59
N GLY A 35 9.85 -1.94 6.36
CA GLY A 35 8.45 -2.30 6.61
C GLY A 35 8.08 -2.42 8.09
N ASP A 36 9.03 -2.69 8.98
CA ASP A 36 8.80 -2.84 10.42
C ASP A 36 8.93 -1.50 11.16
N VAL A 37 9.47 -0.47 10.50
CA VAL A 37 9.63 0.87 11.08
C VAL A 37 8.32 1.63 10.96
N ILE A 38 7.66 1.83 12.12
CA ILE A 38 6.38 2.49 12.20
C ILE A 38 6.55 3.87 12.82
N GLU A 39 6.32 4.89 12.00
CA GLU A 39 6.29 6.29 12.44
C GLU A 39 4.85 6.79 12.38
N GLU A 40 4.21 6.88 13.55
CA GLU A 40 2.81 7.27 13.65
C GLU A 40 2.56 8.72 13.23
N SER A 41 3.57 9.59 13.39
CA SER A 41 3.57 11.02 13.04
C SER A 41 3.52 11.31 11.54
N LYS A 42 3.79 10.32 10.68
CA LYS A 42 3.75 10.49 9.22
C LYS A 42 2.35 10.78 8.72
N SER A 43 2.24 11.69 7.76
CA SER A 43 1.01 11.98 7.04
C SER A 43 0.57 10.77 6.19
N LEU A 44 -0.70 10.78 5.76
CA LEU A 44 -1.26 9.70 4.95
C LEU A 44 -0.51 9.51 3.62
N GLU A 45 -0.08 10.61 2.99
CA GLU A 45 0.69 10.57 1.74
C GLU A 45 2.09 9.97 1.92
N GLU A 46 2.73 10.21 3.07
CA GLU A 46 4.03 9.65 3.41
C GLU A 46 3.93 8.16 3.71
N LYS A 47 2.92 7.76 4.50
CA LYS A 47 2.65 6.34 4.78
C LYS A 47 2.33 5.57 3.50
N ALA A 48 1.62 6.19 2.56
CA ALA A 48 1.29 5.56 1.29
C ALA A 48 2.49 5.31 0.37
N LYS A 49 3.57 6.08 0.51
CA LYS A 49 4.82 5.91 -0.25
C LYS A 49 5.82 4.96 0.43
N GLN A 50 5.54 4.53 1.66
CA GLN A 50 6.46 3.67 2.40
C GLN A 50 6.48 2.26 1.81
N VAL A 51 7.67 1.75 1.56
CA VAL A 51 7.94 0.45 0.96
C VAL A 51 8.47 -0.50 2.03
N ALA A 52 7.84 -1.66 2.15
CA ALA A 52 8.22 -2.70 3.11
C ALA A 52 9.31 -3.61 2.55
N VAL A 53 9.15 -4.02 1.30
CA VAL A 53 10.07 -4.89 0.57
C VAL A 53 10.27 -4.33 -0.82
N ASP A 54 11.53 -4.19 -1.23
CA ASP A 54 11.92 -3.93 -2.61
C ASP A 54 13.11 -4.82 -2.94
N ALA A 55 12.83 -6.05 -3.33
CA ALA A 55 13.85 -7.10 -3.49
C ALA A 55 13.50 -8.05 -4.65
N PRO A 56 14.50 -8.72 -5.24
CA PRO A 56 14.27 -9.81 -6.17
C PRO A 56 13.62 -10.99 -5.44
N ASP A 57 12.58 -11.56 -6.04
CA ASP A 57 12.09 -12.89 -5.71
C ASP A 57 13.02 -13.98 -6.26
N ILE A 58 12.84 -15.22 -5.80
CA ILE A 58 13.57 -16.40 -6.25
C ILE A 58 13.47 -16.63 -7.77
N THR A 59 12.43 -16.08 -8.40
CA THR A 59 12.16 -16.12 -9.84
C THR A 59 12.96 -15.07 -10.64
N GLY A 60 13.63 -14.14 -9.96
CA GLY A 60 14.32 -13.00 -10.58
C GLY A 60 13.43 -11.77 -10.79
N ASP A 61 12.11 -11.92 -10.62
CA ASP A 61 11.18 -10.80 -10.66
C ASP A 61 11.33 -9.96 -9.40
N HIS A 62 11.45 -8.65 -9.56
CA HIS A 62 11.53 -7.77 -8.40
C HIS A 62 10.16 -7.36 -7.90
N ILE A 63 9.89 -7.71 -6.64
CA ILE A 63 8.62 -7.43 -5.98
C ILE A 63 8.80 -6.22 -5.09
N THR A 64 7.95 -5.22 -5.31
CA THR A 64 7.82 -4.06 -4.44
C THR A 64 6.51 -4.18 -3.67
N VAL A 65 6.61 -4.25 -2.34
CA VAL A 65 5.46 -4.39 -1.43
C VAL A 65 5.32 -3.11 -0.60
N PRO A 66 4.16 -2.42 -0.62
CA PRO A 66 3.92 -1.25 0.21
C PRO A 66 3.75 -1.65 1.68
N THR A 67 4.19 -0.78 2.61
CA THR A 67 4.02 -1.00 4.06
C THR A 67 2.58 -0.76 4.52
N TYR A 68 1.91 0.22 3.90
CA TYR A 68 0.54 0.58 4.21
C TYR A 68 -0.35 0.46 2.97
N PHE A 69 -1.60 0.05 3.15
CA PHE A 69 -2.66 0.10 2.15
C PHE A 69 -3.54 1.31 2.39
N VAL A 70 -3.76 2.12 1.36
CA VAL A 70 -4.66 3.27 1.47
C VAL A 70 -6.07 2.83 1.09
N VAL A 71 -6.97 2.90 2.06
CA VAL A 71 -8.38 2.56 1.90
C VAL A 71 -9.23 3.82 2.00
N GLU A 72 -10.23 3.91 1.12
CA GLU A 72 -11.28 4.94 1.19
C GLU A 72 -12.60 4.29 1.64
N TYR A 73 -13.07 4.71 2.82
CA TYR A 73 -14.33 4.26 3.41
C TYR A 73 -15.53 4.99 2.80
N PRO A 74 -16.76 4.48 2.98
CA PRO A 74 -17.97 5.05 2.37
C PRO A 74 -18.31 6.45 2.84
N ASP A 75 -17.88 6.80 4.05
CA ASP A 75 -17.99 8.13 4.64
C ASP A 75 -17.01 9.15 4.02
N GLY A 76 -16.16 8.71 3.08
CA GLY A 76 -15.13 9.51 2.44
C GLY A 76 -13.85 9.63 3.25
N THR A 77 -13.73 8.94 4.39
CA THR A 77 -12.49 8.93 5.17
C THR A 77 -11.44 8.05 4.50
N LYS A 78 -10.19 8.51 4.51
CA LYS A 78 -9.05 7.76 4.00
C LYS A 78 -8.18 7.32 5.18
N LYS A 79 -7.84 6.04 5.22
CA LYS A 79 -6.89 5.49 6.19
C LYS A 79 -5.75 4.77 5.48
N ALA A 80 -4.57 4.85 6.07
CA ALA A 80 -3.42 4.03 5.69
C ALA A 80 -3.31 2.88 6.70
N LEU A 81 -3.67 1.66 6.28
CA LEU A 81 -3.67 0.45 7.10
C LEU A 81 -2.36 -0.31 6.93
N HIS A 82 -1.67 -0.60 8.02
CA HIS A 82 -0.41 -1.35 8.01
C HIS A 82 -0.66 -2.81 7.68
N HIS A 83 0.09 -3.35 6.70
CA HIS A 83 -0.12 -4.71 6.17
C HIS A 83 -0.07 -5.83 7.24
N VAL A 84 0.79 -5.69 8.28
CA VAL A 84 0.83 -6.63 9.43
C VAL A 84 -0.10 -6.24 10.60
N ARG A 85 0.06 -5.04 11.17
CA ARG A 85 -0.63 -4.65 12.41
C ARG A 85 -2.14 -4.52 12.25
N ASP A 86 -2.60 -4.07 11.10
CA ASP A 86 -4.02 -3.77 10.86
C ASP A 86 -4.69 -4.88 10.04
N ALA A 87 -4.18 -6.11 10.13
CA ALA A 87 -4.69 -7.26 9.37
C ALA A 87 -6.19 -7.53 9.63
N GLU A 88 -6.66 -7.31 10.86
CA GLU A 88 -8.08 -7.42 11.21
C GLU A 88 -8.92 -6.34 10.51
N GLU A 89 -8.49 -5.07 10.56
CA GLU A 89 -9.19 -3.95 9.90
C GLU A 89 -9.14 -4.10 8.36
N ILE A 90 -8.04 -4.60 7.81
CA ILE A 90 -7.93 -4.93 6.38
C ILE A 90 -8.93 -6.04 6.01
N SER A 91 -9.02 -7.09 6.84
CA SER A 91 -9.99 -8.16 6.64
C SER A 91 -11.43 -7.63 6.74
N ASP A 92 -11.72 -6.74 7.67
CA ASP A 92 -13.01 -6.06 7.81
C ASP A 92 -13.34 -5.23 6.56
N VAL A 93 -12.37 -4.44 6.07
CA VAL A 93 -12.51 -3.64 4.85
C VAL A 93 -12.80 -4.54 3.65
N ILE A 94 -12.07 -5.65 3.47
CA ILE A 94 -12.30 -6.59 2.37
C ILE A 94 -13.68 -7.22 2.49
N ARG A 95 -14.13 -7.56 3.71
CA ARG A 95 -15.47 -8.09 3.96
C ARG A 95 -16.56 -7.07 3.64
N GLN A 96 -16.38 -5.81 4.02
CA GLN A 96 -17.30 -4.70 3.69
C GLN A 96 -17.28 -4.33 2.19
N ALA A 97 -16.14 -4.52 1.54
CA ALA A 97 -15.96 -4.26 0.12
C ALA A 97 -16.43 -5.44 -0.76
N ARG A 98 -17.03 -6.51 -0.20
CA ARG A 98 -17.62 -7.59 -0.99
C ARG A 98 -18.60 -7.01 -2.00
N VAL A 99 -18.43 -7.43 -3.25
CA VAL A 99 -19.28 -7.04 -4.36
C VAL A 99 -20.18 -8.21 -4.78
N ASP A 100 -21.34 -7.90 -5.33
CA ASP A 100 -22.18 -8.87 -6.04
C ASP A 100 -21.52 -9.30 -7.37
N GLU A 101 -22.13 -10.26 -8.07
CA GLU A 101 -21.65 -10.77 -9.37
C GLU A 101 -21.58 -9.68 -10.46
N ASN A 102 -22.24 -8.53 -10.26
CA ASN A 102 -22.24 -7.39 -11.15
C ASN A 102 -21.17 -6.34 -10.77
N GLY A 103 -20.37 -6.59 -9.71
CA GLY A 103 -19.33 -5.68 -9.23
C GLY A 103 -19.86 -4.54 -8.34
N ASN A 104 -21.11 -4.59 -7.88
CA ASN A 104 -21.67 -3.60 -6.96
C ASN A 104 -21.36 -3.97 -5.50
N ARG A 105 -20.91 -3.01 -4.68
CA ARG A 105 -20.64 -3.24 -3.26
C ARG A 105 -21.91 -3.62 -2.50
N LEU A 106 -21.92 -4.79 -1.87
CA LEU A 106 -22.98 -5.28 -1.01
C LEU A 106 -22.66 -4.93 0.44
N TRP A 107 -23.52 -4.13 1.06
CA TRP A 107 -23.51 -3.87 2.51
C TRP A 107 -24.58 -4.75 3.15
N TRP A 108 -24.17 -5.70 4.01
CA TRP A 108 -25.06 -6.44 4.90
C TRP A 108 -24.71 -6.17 6.36
#